data_AF-A0A9Q8WHH9-F1
#
_entry.id   AF-A0A9Q8WHH9-F1
#
_cell.length_a   1.000
_cell.length_b   1.000
_cell.length_c   1.000
_cell.angle_alpha   90.00
_cell.angle_beta   90.00
_cell.angle_gamma   90.00
#
_symmetry.space_group_name_H-M   'P 1'
#
loop_
_entity.id
_entity.type
_entity.pdbx_description
1 polymer ?
#
loop_
_entity_poly.entity_id
_entity_poly.type
_entity_poly.pdbx_seq_one_letter_code
_entity_poly.pdbx_strand_id
1 'polypeptide(L)'
;MTETAVMPKTIKHPISFVAFQQQGENCPGIGHLDTESQNIQPLSFNSGKAVENLYQVIVAGEHTYLAAGPVLHVHDVKLLPPISGRDILAVGKNYIEHAKEFNNSGYDSSDKVDLPSHPVIFTKRATSIIANGEELHIHKGFTESADYEGEIGVIISKPGYKIQEDEAWNHVWGYTIINDVTARERQRDHKQFYIGKSADTFCPMPGDVIATGTPAGVGIGKAPPVFLKPGDELAVTIAGLGTLRNRVADHSQMNPTEQKIQERSMNLFRLDNSEKSKQAQFGLNRSIGRFGAGYQRLGVGKDPIILVHGLGGTKDYWLPLITSLELGNSASVHVYDFAGHGHTPTHPLETITVDSLTQDLSGVFSLAEADSGTSPATLIAHSHGCLIAINYALAHPGHVKRLILFGPPPLPLHSSIKDQLVNFAALARTQGLSKIIEDVVATQVSGHTKKTNPLAVAAVRLSLAGQDPEAYAKACSAFASADALDLGELDAETLLITGQDDPVSSPAVVEDYVQKINGSRKVVLPNVGHWHVFEDFAGADQSLREFL
;
A
#
# COMPACT_ATOMS: atom_id res chain seq x y z
N MET A 1 -18.67 47.47 22.76
CA MET A 1 -19.93 46.71 22.73
C MET A 1 -19.54 45.24 22.73
N THR A 2 -19.83 44.54 23.82
CA THR A 2 -19.55 43.11 23.98
C THR A 2 -20.65 42.31 23.31
N GLU A 3 -20.45 41.94 22.04
CA GLU A 3 -21.25 40.91 21.40
C GLU A 3 -20.67 39.54 21.78
N THR A 4 -21.36 38.87 22.70
CA THR A 4 -21.17 37.44 22.95
C THR A 4 -21.51 36.67 21.68
N ALA A 5 -20.51 36.06 21.04
CA ALA A 5 -20.71 35.09 19.98
C ALA A 5 -21.67 34.00 20.46
N VAL A 6 -22.78 33.83 19.75
CA VAL A 6 -23.80 32.83 20.07
C VAL A 6 -23.23 31.45 19.73
N MET A 7 -22.82 30.71 20.76
CA MET A 7 -22.51 29.28 20.66
C MET A 7 -23.71 28.53 20.05
N PRO A 8 -23.53 27.65 19.05
CA PRO A 8 -24.62 26.86 18.52
C PRO A 8 -25.27 26.00 19.61
N LYS A 9 -26.58 25.78 19.47
CA LYS A 9 -27.45 25.00 20.35
C LYS A 9 -26.75 23.73 20.88
N THR A 10 -26.83 23.56 22.19
CA THR A 10 -26.34 22.43 23.00
C THR A 10 -26.58 21.09 22.31
N ILE A 11 -25.50 20.44 21.87
CA ILE A 11 -25.53 19.04 21.42
C ILE A 11 -25.90 18.19 22.65
N LYS A 12 -27.03 17.47 22.56
CA LYS A 12 -27.40 16.44 23.53
C LYS A 12 -26.37 15.31 23.42
N HIS A 13 -25.50 15.21 24.43
CA HIS A 13 -24.38 14.26 24.57
C HIS A 13 -23.28 14.40 23.50
N PRO A 14 -22.14 15.04 23.81
CA PRO A 14 -21.02 15.11 22.87
C PRO A 14 -20.48 13.70 22.59
N ILE A 15 -20.47 13.32 21.32
CA ILE A 15 -19.90 12.05 20.87
C ILE A 15 -18.38 12.19 20.86
N SER A 16 -17.70 11.35 21.65
CA SER A 16 -16.23 11.30 21.66
C SER A 16 -15.73 10.15 20.80
N PHE A 17 -14.65 10.38 20.06
CA PHE A 17 -13.99 9.39 19.23
C PHE A 17 -12.59 9.10 19.76
N VAL A 18 -12.15 7.86 19.59
CA VAL A 18 -10.81 7.42 19.96
C VAL A 18 -10.23 6.53 18.88
N ALA A 19 -8.94 6.71 18.58
CA ALA A 19 -8.19 5.76 17.77
C ALA A 19 -7.45 4.79 18.68
N PHE A 20 -7.47 3.52 18.31
CA PHE A 20 -6.88 2.45 19.08
C PHE A 20 -6.30 1.37 18.18
N GLN A 21 -5.48 0.50 18.76
CA GLN A 21 -4.97 -0.71 18.15
C GLN A 21 -5.11 -1.86 19.14
N GLN A 22 -5.77 -2.95 18.72
CA GLN A 22 -5.90 -4.15 19.54
C GLN A 22 -4.61 -4.97 19.49
N GLN A 23 -4.33 -5.72 20.56
CA GLN A 23 -3.18 -6.61 20.60
C GLN A 23 -3.33 -7.72 19.55
N GLY A 24 -2.30 -7.92 18.71
CA GLY A 24 -2.31 -8.92 17.64
C GLY A 24 -2.88 -8.42 16.30
N GLU A 25 -3.46 -7.22 16.26
CA GLU A 25 -3.92 -6.59 15.02
C GLU A 25 -2.94 -5.52 14.55
N ASN A 26 -2.66 -5.51 13.25
CA ASN A 26 -1.75 -4.53 12.63
C ASN A 26 -2.47 -3.29 12.09
N CYS A 27 -3.81 -3.30 12.06
CA CYS A 27 -4.61 -2.18 11.54
C CYS A 27 -5.15 -1.34 12.70
N PRO A 28 -5.08 0.01 12.60
CA PRO A 28 -5.74 0.88 13.56
C PRO A 28 -7.27 0.81 13.42
N GLY A 29 -7.98 1.09 14.51
CA GLY A 29 -9.43 1.18 14.58
C GLY A 29 -9.89 2.50 15.19
N ILE A 30 -11.12 2.91 14.85
CA ILE A 30 -11.82 4.05 15.46
C ILE A 30 -13.06 3.56 16.21
N GLY A 31 -13.29 4.14 17.39
CA GLY A 31 -14.44 3.83 18.21
C GLY A 31 -15.06 5.05 18.86
N HIS A 32 -16.31 4.92 19.31
CA HIS A 32 -16.90 5.85 20.26
C HIS A 32 -16.34 5.61 21.65
N LEU A 33 -15.82 6.65 22.29
CA LEU A 33 -15.31 6.63 23.65
C LEU A 33 -16.38 7.15 24.61
N ASP A 34 -16.73 6.34 25.60
CA ASP A 34 -17.38 6.83 26.81
C ASP A 34 -16.30 7.27 27.80
N THR A 35 -16.24 8.58 28.08
CA THR A 35 -15.21 9.17 28.93
C THR A 35 -15.41 8.87 30.41
N GLU A 36 -16.62 8.50 30.85
CA GLU A 36 -16.89 8.13 32.23
C GLU A 36 -16.52 6.66 32.47
N SER A 37 -17.02 5.77 31.63
CA SER A 37 -16.78 4.32 31.78
C SER A 37 -15.47 3.84 31.16
N GLN A 38 -14.79 4.69 30.38
CA GLN A 38 -13.56 4.35 29.66
C GLN A 38 -13.74 3.17 28.70
N ASN A 39 -14.97 2.98 28.22
CA ASN A 39 -15.32 1.96 27.23
C ASN A 39 -15.23 2.52 25.81
N ILE A 40 -14.78 1.68 24.89
CA ILE A 40 -14.65 1.94 23.47
C ILE A 40 -15.62 1.03 22.74
N GLN A 41 -16.55 1.60 21.99
CA GLN A 41 -17.35 0.87 21.01
C GLN A 41 -16.71 1.02 19.62
N PRO A 42 -16.08 -0.03 19.06
CA PRO A 42 -15.49 0.03 17.72
C PRO A 42 -16.52 0.39 16.65
N LEU A 43 -16.05 0.97 15.54
CA LEU A 43 -16.87 1.38 14.40
C LEU A 43 -16.51 0.62 13.12
N SER A 44 -17.53 0.29 12.34
CA SER A 44 -17.41 -0.16 10.95
C SER A 44 -18.29 0.68 10.04
N PHE A 45 -17.94 0.79 8.77
CA PHE A 45 -18.85 1.26 7.74
C PHE A 45 -20.03 0.29 7.57
N ASN A 46 -21.08 0.74 6.89
CA ASN A 46 -22.24 -0.12 6.52
C ASN A 46 -21.84 -1.37 5.71
N SER A 47 -20.67 -1.36 5.08
CA SER A 47 -20.09 -2.51 4.37
C SER A 47 -19.50 -3.58 5.29
N GLY A 48 -19.42 -3.32 6.60
CA GLY A 48 -18.71 -4.17 7.58
C GLY A 48 -17.20 -3.92 7.63
N LYS A 49 -16.65 -3.04 6.77
CA LYS A 49 -15.24 -2.65 6.85
C LYS A 49 -15.00 -1.79 8.10
N ALA A 50 -14.01 -2.13 8.92
CA ALA A 50 -13.62 -1.33 10.07
C ALA A 50 -13.25 0.11 9.66
N VAL A 51 -13.58 1.08 10.52
CA VAL A 51 -13.12 2.45 10.36
C VAL A 51 -11.72 2.56 10.94
N GLU A 52 -10.76 2.96 10.11
CA GLU A 52 -9.32 2.85 10.41
C GLU A 52 -8.68 4.16 10.89
N ASN A 53 -9.29 5.31 10.57
CA ASN A 53 -8.79 6.63 11.00
C ASN A 53 -9.90 7.67 11.08
N LEU A 54 -9.66 8.78 11.79
CA LEU A 54 -10.70 9.78 12.00
C LEU A 54 -11.05 10.58 10.74
N TYR A 55 -10.15 10.67 9.75
CA TYR A 55 -10.49 11.30 8.46
C TYR A 55 -11.62 10.56 7.75
N GLN A 56 -11.66 9.22 7.87
CA GLN A 56 -12.76 8.43 7.33
C GLN A 56 -14.11 8.78 7.98
N VAL A 57 -14.13 9.00 9.30
CA VAL A 57 -15.34 9.49 10.01
C VAL A 57 -15.74 10.87 9.51
N ILE A 58 -14.78 11.79 9.44
CA ILE A 58 -14.99 13.18 9.01
C ILE A 58 -15.57 13.24 7.59
N VAL A 59 -15.02 12.45 6.66
CA VAL A 59 -15.44 12.43 5.25
C VAL A 59 -16.77 11.69 5.07
N ALA A 60 -16.97 10.58 5.78
CA ALA A 60 -18.16 9.75 5.61
C ALA A 60 -19.41 10.34 6.28
N GLY A 61 -19.23 11.15 7.34
CA GLY A 61 -20.32 11.71 8.14
C GLY A 61 -21.08 10.67 8.98
N GLU A 62 -21.90 11.14 9.92
CA GLU A 62 -22.52 10.34 10.98
C GLU A 62 -23.42 9.17 10.50
N HIS A 63 -23.90 9.20 9.26
CA HIS A 63 -24.85 8.20 8.73
C HIS A 63 -24.19 7.00 8.04
N THR A 64 -22.86 6.93 8.03
CA THR A 64 -22.12 6.00 7.17
C THR A 64 -21.33 4.94 7.95
N TYR A 65 -21.32 5.03 9.28
CA TYR A 65 -20.69 4.07 10.18
C TYR A 65 -21.64 3.65 11.32
N LEU A 66 -21.40 2.46 11.86
CA LEU A 66 -22.21 1.80 12.89
C LEU A 66 -21.30 1.19 13.96
N ALA A 67 -21.85 0.96 15.14
CA ALA A 67 -21.20 0.18 16.19
C ALA A 67 -20.90 -1.24 15.68
N ALA A 68 -19.67 -1.70 15.90
CA ALA A 68 -19.17 -2.98 15.46
C ALA A 68 -18.36 -3.67 16.57
N GLY A 69 -18.38 -5.00 16.56
CA GLY A 69 -17.57 -5.81 17.47
C GLY A 69 -17.91 -5.67 18.96
N PRO A 70 -17.13 -6.34 19.83
CA PRO A 70 -17.28 -6.24 21.28
C PRO A 70 -16.85 -4.85 21.78
N VAL A 71 -17.48 -4.40 22.86
CA VAL A 71 -17.01 -3.23 23.62
C VAL A 71 -15.65 -3.56 24.23
N LEU A 72 -14.70 -2.65 24.08
CA LEU A 72 -13.33 -2.76 24.59
C LEU A 72 -13.12 -1.76 25.72
N HIS A 73 -12.19 -2.03 26.63
CA HIS A 73 -11.75 -1.04 27.61
C HIS A 73 -10.46 -0.35 27.13
N VAL A 74 -10.25 0.94 27.44
CA VAL A 74 -9.03 1.68 27.04
C VAL A 74 -7.72 1.03 27.51
N HIS A 75 -7.76 0.17 28.54
CA HIS A 75 -6.59 -0.54 29.06
C HIS A 75 -6.25 -1.82 28.28
N ASP A 76 -7.19 -2.34 27.49
CA ASP A 76 -7.01 -3.57 26.71
C ASP A 76 -6.45 -3.29 25.31
N VAL A 77 -6.29 -2.01 24.96
CA VAL A 77 -5.85 -1.55 23.65
C VAL A 77 -4.72 -0.54 23.78
N LYS A 78 -3.93 -0.40 22.72
CA LYS A 78 -3.01 0.72 22.59
C LYS A 78 -3.76 1.92 22.01
N LEU A 79 -3.84 3.02 22.76
CA LEU A 79 -4.39 4.27 22.23
C LEU A 79 -3.45 4.86 21.19
N LEU A 80 -4.02 5.39 20.11
CA LEU A 80 -3.31 6.04 19.02
C LEU A 80 -3.69 7.52 18.94
N PRO A 81 -2.85 8.37 18.32
CA PRO A 81 -3.28 9.71 17.94
C PRO A 81 -4.43 9.56 16.91
N PRO A 82 -5.64 10.07 17.20
CA PRO A 82 -6.81 10.04 16.33
C PRO A 82 -6.57 10.63 14.95
N ILE A 83 -5.69 11.62 14.88
CA ILE A 83 -5.17 12.11 13.62
C ILE A 83 -3.66 12.25 13.73
N SER A 84 -2.97 11.83 12.67
CA SER A 84 -1.52 11.91 12.55
C SER A 84 -1.13 11.96 11.09
N GLY A 85 0.10 12.42 10.82
CA GLY A 85 0.67 12.42 9.46
C GLY A 85 0.78 13.80 8.81
N ARG A 86 0.39 14.87 9.51
CA ARG A 86 0.60 16.27 9.10
C ARG A 86 1.12 17.10 10.27
N ASP A 87 1.76 18.22 9.93
CA ASP A 87 2.18 19.21 10.92
C ASP A 87 0.95 19.92 11.52
N ILE A 88 1.05 20.27 12.80
CA ILE A 88 -0.01 20.93 13.57
C ILE A 88 0.20 22.43 13.50
N LEU A 89 -0.84 23.17 13.12
CA LEU A 89 -0.83 24.63 13.17
C LEU A 89 -1.05 25.08 14.61
N ALA A 90 -0.31 26.07 15.07
CA ALA A 90 -0.39 26.56 16.44
C ALA A 90 -0.38 28.08 16.52
N VAL A 91 -1.06 28.62 17.53
CA VAL A 91 -1.23 30.05 17.77
C VAL A 91 -0.47 30.46 19.03
N GLY A 92 0.51 31.36 18.89
CA GLY A 92 1.29 31.89 20.00
C GLY A 92 0.64 33.10 20.68
N LYS A 93 0.95 33.29 21.96
CA LYS A 93 0.55 34.47 22.77
C LYS A 93 -0.98 34.76 22.74
N ASN A 94 -1.82 33.72 22.71
CA ASN A 94 -3.28 33.86 22.55
C ASN A 94 -4.05 34.17 23.87
N TYR A 95 -3.39 34.09 25.03
CA TYR A 95 -3.95 34.45 26.34
C TYR A 95 -3.21 35.66 26.92
N ILE A 96 -3.93 36.72 27.27
CA ILE A 96 -3.36 38.02 27.70
C ILE A 96 -2.44 37.86 28.92
N GLU A 97 -2.86 37.10 29.93
CA GLU A 97 -2.06 36.90 31.14
C GLU A 97 -0.81 36.04 30.87
N HIS A 98 -0.91 35.08 29.96
CA HIS A 98 0.23 34.25 29.54
C HIS A 98 1.23 35.04 28.68
N ALA A 99 0.75 35.95 27.82
CA ALA A 99 1.62 36.84 27.05
C ALA A 99 2.48 37.74 27.96
N LYS A 100 1.89 38.27 29.03
CA LYS A 100 2.62 39.04 30.06
C LYS A 100 3.61 38.17 30.83
N GLU A 101 3.22 36.95 31.21
CA GLU A 101 4.08 35.96 31.89
C GLU A 101 5.33 35.65 31.05
N PHE A 102 5.16 35.39 29.75
CA PHE A 102 6.26 35.09 28.83
C PHE A 102 7.19 36.30 28.62
N ASN A 103 6.64 37.50 28.39
CA ASN A 103 7.43 38.72 28.20
C ASN A 103 8.33 39.02 29.42
N ASN A 104 7.83 38.80 30.64
CA ASN A 104 8.57 39.03 31.87
C ASN A 104 9.68 37.99 32.14
N SER A 105 9.68 36.85 31.43
CA SER A 105 10.66 35.77 31.65
C SER A 105 12.05 36.05 31.08
N GLY A 106 12.18 37.00 30.14
CA GLY A 106 13.44 37.29 29.44
C GLY A 106 13.80 36.29 28.33
N TYR A 107 12.92 35.32 28.02
CA TYR A 107 13.07 34.38 26.91
C TYR A 107 12.37 34.84 25.62
N ASP A 108 11.80 36.06 25.62
CA ASP A 108 11.18 36.63 24.43
C ASP A 108 12.23 37.21 23.46
N SER A 109 12.41 36.53 22.34
CA SER A 109 13.29 36.96 21.25
C SER A 109 12.61 37.85 20.21
N SER A 110 11.31 38.14 20.34
CA SER A 110 10.49 38.87 19.35
C SER A 110 9.60 39.94 20.00
N ASP A 111 10.03 41.20 19.86
CA ASP A 111 9.39 42.48 20.22
C ASP A 111 8.84 42.65 21.66
N LYS A 112 9.28 43.75 22.30
CA LYS A 112 8.93 44.18 23.68
C LYS A 112 7.46 44.64 23.87
N VAL A 113 6.53 44.12 23.08
CA VAL A 113 5.12 44.54 23.11
C VAL A 113 4.27 43.43 23.73
N ASP A 114 3.44 43.78 24.71
CA ASP A 114 2.60 42.84 25.48
C ASP A 114 1.52 42.12 24.67
N LEU A 115 1.15 42.67 23.51
CA LEU A 115 0.28 42.01 22.53
C LEU A 115 0.86 42.15 21.12
N PRO A 116 0.99 41.05 20.35
CA PRO A 116 1.37 41.13 18.94
C PRO A 116 0.24 41.76 18.11
N SER A 117 0.59 42.56 17.09
CA SER A 117 -0.36 43.23 16.20
C SER A 117 -1.05 42.28 15.20
N HIS A 118 -0.47 41.11 14.99
CA HIS A 118 -0.99 40.02 14.16
C HIS A 118 -0.85 38.69 14.92
N PRO A 119 -1.71 37.70 14.66
CA PRO A 119 -1.59 36.40 15.30
C PRO A 119 -0.23 35.75 14.98
N VAL A 120 0.44 35.26 16.00
CA VAL A 120 1.71 34.53 15.84
C VAL A 120 1.37 33.10 15.46
N ILE A 121 1.66 32.71 14.22
CA ILE A 121 1.39 31.36 13.71
C ILE A 121 2.70 30.59 13.54
N PHE A 122 2.72 29.37 14.05
CA PHE A 122 3.83 28.42 13.87
C PHE A 122 3.31 27.00 13.69
N THR A 123 4.22 26.04 13.48
CA THR A 123 3.88 24.63 13.37
C THR A 123 4.63 23.76 14.36
N LYS A 124 4.02 22.62 14.71
CA LYS A 124 4.68 21.48 15.35
C LYS A 124 4.80 20.34 14.34
N ARG A 125 5.98 19.72 14.24
CA ARG A 125 6.21 18.64 13.26
C ARG A 125 5.33 17.42 13.50
N ALA A 126 4.86 16.77 12.45
CA ALA A 126 4.04 15.55 12.53
C ALA A 126 4.68 14.41 13.33
N THR A 127 6.02 14.31 13.35
CA THR A 127 6.74 13.26 14.10
C THR A 127 6.85 13.54 15.59
N SER A 128 6.49 14.75 16.06
CA SER A 128 6.42 15.07 17.49
C SER A 128 5.16 14.54 18.17
N ILE A 129 4.21 14.02 17.38
CA ILE A 129 2.88 13.58 17.83
C ILE A 129 2.97 12.25 18.58
N ILE A 130 2.46 12.23 19.81
CA ILE A 130 2.32 11.03 20.63
C ILE A 130 0.92 10.92 21.23
N ALA A 131 0.48 9.69 21.48
CA ALA A 131 -0.84 9.40 22.02
C ALA A 131 -0.90 9.66 23.54
N ASN A 132 -2.12 9.63 24.09
CA ASN A 132 -2.34 9.58 25.53
C ASN A 132 -1.67 8.33 26.13
N GLY A 133 -0.91 8.50 27.21
CA GLY A 133 -0.18 7.42 27.87
C GLY A 133 1.18 7.07 27.26
N GLU A 134 1.52 7.59 26.08
CA GLU A 134 2.88 7.44 25.53
C GLU A 134 3.87 8.34 26.31
N GLU A 135 5.13 7.90 26.35
CA GLU A 135 6.19 8.62 27.07
C GLU A 135 6.64 9.88 26.32
N LEU A 136 6.91 10.95 27.08
CA LEU A 136 7.47 12.19 26.59
C LEU A 136 9.00 12.20 26.79
N HIS A 137 9.76 12.26 25.71
CA HIS A 137 11.21 12.19 25.73
C HIS A 137 11.86 13.57 25.70
N ILE A 138 12.56 13.91 26.78
CA ILE A 138 13.47 15.07 26.80
C ILE A 138 14.85 14.57 26.34
N HIS A 139 15.16 14.81 25.07
CA HIS A 139 16.39 14.32 24.43
C HIS A 139 17.63 14.90 25.11
N LYS A 140 18.56 14.03 25.51
CA LYS A 140 19.79 14.43 26.18
C LYS A 140 20.60 15.38 25.29
N GLY A 141 21.05 16.51 25.85
CA GLY A 141 21.80 17.54 25.13
C GLY A 141 20.95 18.42 24.19
N PHE A 142 19.64 18.15 24.07
CA PHE A 142 18.74 18.99 23.29
C PHE A 142 18.23 20.18 24.08
N THR A 143 17.69 19.99 25.28
CA THR A 143 17.19 21.10 26.13
C THR A 143 17.23 20.72 27.61
N GLU A 144 17.47 21.72 28.46
CA GLU A 144 17.27 21.62 29.93
C GLU A 144 16.07 22.45 30.40
N SER A 145 15.40 23.12 29.46
CA SER A 145 14.30 24.07 29.70
C SER A 145 13.00 23.58 29.06
N ALA A 146 12.69 22.29 29.19
CA ALA A 146 11.45 21.71 28.69
C ALA A 146 10.26 22.16 29.56
N ASP A 147 9.22 22.67 28.91
CA ASP A 147 8.05 23.28 29.54
C ASP A 147 6.75 22.76 28.92
N TYR A 148 5.64 22.81 29.66
CA TYR A 148 4.33 22.33 29.25
C TYR A 148 3.38 23.48 28.89
N GLU A 149 2.49 23.27 27.94
CA GLU A 149 1.47 24.24 27.53
C GLU A 149 0.19 23.50 27.16
N GLY A 150 -0.79 23.46 28.06
CA GLY A 150 -2.07 22.80 27.79
C GLY A 150 -2.98 23.67 26.93
N GLU A 151 -3.46 23.14 25.80
CA GLU A 151 -4.24 23.89 24.81
C GLU A 151 -5.49 23.15 24.35
N ILE A 152 -6.51 23.92 23.93
CA ILE A 152 -7.61 23.38 23.13
C ILE A 152 -7.10 23.20 21.71
N GLY A 153 -7.47 22.07 21.14
CA GLY A 153 -7.25 21.74 19.77
C GLY A 153 -8.51 21.86 18.92
N VAL A 154 -8.45 22.52 17.76
CA VAL A 154 -9.58 22.59 16.81
C VAL A 154 -9.37 21.68 15.60
N ILE A 155 -10.29 20.74 15.36
CA ILE A 155 -10.28 19.82 14.21
C ILE A 155 -11.10 20.42 13.06
N ILE A 156 -10.49 20.54 11.88
CA ILE A 156 -11.13 21.10 10.68
C ILE A 156 -11.59 19.98 9.75
N SER A 157 -12.86 20.01 9.33
CA SER A 157 -13.45 19.01 8.41
C SER A 157 -13.48 19.43 6.95
N LYS A 158 -13.69 20.73 6.68
CA LYS A 158 -13.95 21.23 5.33
C LYS A 158 -12.80 22.10 4.83
N PRO A 159 -12.27 21.85 3.63
CA PRO A 159 -11.32 22.76 3.03
C PRO A 159 -11.98 24.12 2.81
N GLY A 160 -11.20 25.19 2.93
CA GLY A 160 -11.68 26.55 2.72
C GLY A 160 -10.53 27.50 2.44
N TYR A 161 -10.85 28.64 1.82
CA TYR A 161 -9.89 29.71 1.52
C TYR A 161 -10.60 31.04 1.70
N LYS A 162 -10.02 31.95 2.51
CA LYS A 162 -10.66 33.23 2.88
C LYS A 162 -12.07 33.06 3.44
N ILE A 163 -12.21 32.13 4.38
CA ILE A 163 -13.47 31.82 5.07
C ILE A 163 -13.95 33.08 5.80
N GLN A 164 -15.22 33.45 5.62
CA GLN A 164 -15.82 34.57 6.34
C GLN A 164 -16.02 34.23 7.82
N GLU A 165 -15.99 35.23 8.70
CA GLU A 165 -16.06 35.01 10.15
C GLU A 165 -17.34 34.26 10.59
N ASP A 166 -18.47 34.59 9.98
CA ASP A 166 -19.77 33.95 10.21
C ASP A 166 -19.86 32.52 9.67
N GLU A 167 -18.99 32.15 8.73
CA GLU A 167 -18.89 30.79 8.16
C GLU A 167 -17.86 29.90 8.87
N ALA A 168 -16.96 30.48 9.68
CA ALA A 168 -15.82 29.77 10.27
C ALA A 168 -16.23 28.50 11.04
N TRP A 169 -17.31 28.58 11.82
CA TRP A 169 -17.82 27.44 12.59
C TRP A 169 -18.30 26.27 11.72
N ASN A 170 -18.69 26.50 10.46
CA ASN A 170 -19.12 25.44 9.56
C ASN A 170 -17.97 24.52 9.08
N HIS A 171 -16.73 24.95 9.31
CA HIS A 171 -15.52 24.21 8.99
C HIS A 171 -14.98 23.42 10.20
N VAL A 172 -15.39 23.77 11.42
CA VAL A 172 -14.98 23.07 12.64
C VAL A 172 -15.76 21.78 12.78
N TRP A 173 -15.05 20.67 12.84
CA TRP A 173 -15.62 19.34 13.06
C TRP A 173 -15.78 19.01 14.54
N GLY A 174 -14.76 19.36 15.33
CA GLY A 174 -14.70 19.00 16.74
C GLY A 174 -13.45 19.55 17.40
N TYR A 175 -13.21 19.09 18.62
CA TYR A 175 -12.12 19.57 19.46
C TYR A 175 -11.33 18.43 20.07
N THR A 176 -10.10 18.72 20.46
CA THR A 176 -9.20 17.78 21.13
C THR A 176 -8.31 18.50 22.14
N ILE A 177 -7.46 17.77 22.86
CA ILE A 177 -6.53 18.32 23.86
C ILE A 177 -5.12 18.31 23.27
N ILE A 178 -4.38 19.40 23.37
CA ILE A 178 -2.95 19.42 23.00
C ILE A 178 -2.11 19.78 24.20
N ASN A 179 -0.93 19.17 24.30
CA ASN A 179 0.16 19.72 25.07
C ASN A 179 1.24 20.26 24.13
N ASP A 180 1.39 21.58 24.06
CA ASP A 180 2.39 22.27 23.25
C ASP A 180 3.74 22.34 23.99
N VAL A 181 4.35 21.18 24.18
CA VAL A 181 5.61 21.05 24.93
C VAL A 181 6.71 21.82 24.22
N THR A 182 7.48 22.57 25.00
CA THR A 182 8.37 23.60 24.49
C THR A 182 9.76 23.52 25.11
N ALA A 183 10.79 23.48 24.27
CA ALA A 183 12.18 23.72 24.65
C ALA A 183 12.47 25.24 24.61
N ARG A 184 12.34 25.93 25.75
CA ARG A 184 12.40 27.41 25.83
C ARG A 184 13.71 28.02 25.31
N GLU A 185 14.85 27.41 25.61
CA GLU A 185 16.15 27.80 25.06
C GLU A 185 16.15 27.76 23.54
N ARG A 186 15.67 26.66 22.95
CA ARG A 186 15.63 26.51 21.50
C ARG A 186 14.63 27.46 20.84
N GLN A 187 13.49 27.72 21.49
CA GLN A 187 12.53 28.73 21.04
C GLN A 187 13.19 30.12 20.94
N ARG A 188 13.93 30.54 21.98
CA ARG A 188 14.65 31.81 22.03
C ARG A 188 15.79 31.86 21.00
N ASP A 189 16.63 30.83 20.98
CA ASP A 189 17.87 30.83 20.20
C ASP A 189 17.61 30.80 18.69
N HIS A 190 16.55 30.10 18.26
CA HIS A 190 16.21 29.98 16.84
C HIS A 190 15.29 31.07 16.32
N LYS A 191 14.72 31.92 17.20
CA LYS A 191 13.73 32.98 16.92
C LYS A 191 12.40 32.48 16.34
N GLN A 192 12.44 31.56 15.38
CA GLN A 192 11.30 30.78 14.92
C GLN A 192 10.98 29.66 15.93
N PHE A 193 9.70 29.49 16.25
CA PHE A 193 9.31 28.57 17.32
C PHE A 193 9.41 27.10 16.93
N TYR A 194 9.48 26.79 15.63
CA TYR A 194 9.45 25.43 15.11
C TYR A 194 10.40 24.45 15.83
N ILE A 195 11.71 24.76 15.94
CA ILE A 195 12.68 23.86 16.56
C ILE A 195 12.39 23.65 18.05
N GLY A 196 12.03 24.73 18.77
CA GLY A 196 11.68 24.64 20.19
C GLY A 196 10.37 23.89 20.45
N LYS A 197 9.47 23.86 19.47
CA LYS A 197 8.12 23.28 19.56
C LYS A 197 8.01 21.90 18.92
N SER A 198 9.03 21.44 18.20
CA SER A 198 8.95 20.25 17.35
C SER A 198 9.95 19.15 17.69
N ALA A 199 10.49 19.10 18.91
CA ALA A 199 11.29 17.93 19.29
C ALA A 199 10.42 16.65 19.25
N ASP A 200 11.05 15.48 19.11
CA ASP A 200 10.27 14.23 19.13
C ASP A 200 9.50 14.13 20.44
N THR A 201 8.24 13.70 20.34
CA THR A 201 7.27 13.57 21.44
C THR A 201 6.76 14.87 22.08
N PHE A 202 7.12 16.05 21.55
CA PHE A 202 6.69 17.33 22.11
C PHE A 202 5.28 17.78 21.69
N CYS A 203 4.52 16.95 20.97
CA CYS A 203 3.12 17.19 20.66
C CYS A 203 2.22 16.06 21.18
N PRO A 204 2.12 15.82 22.49
CA PRO A 204 1.09 14.93 23.00
C PRO A 204 -0.28 15.47 22.64
N MET A 205 -1.07 14.67 21.94
CA MET A 205 -2.42 15.04 21.56
C MET A 205 -3.23 13.84 21.07
N PRO A 206 -4.56 14.00 21.03
CA PRO A 206 -5.42 13.12 20.32
C PRO A 206 -6.14 13.76 19.09
N GLY A 207 -5.51 14.38 18.07
CA GLY A 207 -6.27 14.79 16.85
C GLY A 207 -5.50 15.52 15.74
N ASP A 208 -6.14 16.15 14.72
CA ASP A 208 -5.49 17.07 13.72
C ASP A 208 -6.03 18.44 14.03
N VAL A 209 -5.15 19.42 14.18
CA VAL A 209 -5.44 20.40 15.21
C VAL A 209 -4.87 21.77 14.90
N ILE A 210 -5.65 22.79 15.23
CA ILE A 210 -5.12 24.11 15.55
C ILE A 210 -4.96 24.21 17.06
N ALA A 211 -3.71 24.26 17.54
CA ALA A 211 -3.40 24.48 18.95
C ALA A 211 -3.63 25.97 19.26
N THR A 212 -4.53 26.28 20.20
CA THR A 212 -5.07 27.64 20.37
C THR A 212 -4.35 28.50 21.41
N GLY A 213 -3.16 28.12 21.87
CA GLY A 213 -2.48 28.80 22.97
C GLY A 213 -2.89 28.26 24.35
N THR A 214 -2.04 28.52 25.35
CA THR A 214 -2.22 28.05 26.74
C THR A 214 -2.52 29.19 27.74
N PRO A 215 -3.29 28.92 28.82
CA PRO A 215 -3.42 29.84 29.96
C PRO A 215 -2.11 30.06 30.73
N ALA A 216 -2.10 31.07 31.62
CA ALA A 216 -0.93 31.36 32.45
C ALA A 216 -0.65 30.26 33.50
N GLY A 217 0.60 30.15 33.95
CA GLY A 217 1.04 29.18 34.96
C GLY A 217 1.96 28.07 34.43
N VAL A 218 2.57 28.32 33.27
CA VAL A 218 3.61 27.46 32.68
C VAL A 218 4.86 27.46 33.56
N GLY A 219 5.71 26.45 33.42
CA GLY A 219 6.89 26.27 34.26
C GLY A 219 7.83 27.49 34.25
N ILE A 220 7.99 28.14 33.09
CA ILE A 220 8.86 29.30 32.95
C ILE A 220 8.38 30.56 33.69
N GLY A 221 7.08 30.70 33.95
CA GLY A 221 6.53 31.86 34.66
C GLY A 221 6.52 31.73 36.18
N LYS A 222 6.99 30.60 36.73
CA LYS A 222 7.17 30.41 38.17
C LYS A 222 8.40 31.16 38.68
N ALA A 223 8.43 31.48 39.98
CA ALA A 223 9.56 32.10 40.65
C ALA A 223 10.06 31.23 41.83
N PRO A 224 11.19 30.50 41.69
CA PRO A 224 12.02 30.37 40.49
C PRO A 224 11.33 29.54 39.38
N PRO A 225 11.78 29.64 38.11
CA PRO A 225 11.28 28.81 37.02
C PRO A 225 11.45 27.32 37.31
N VAL A 226 10.48 26.51 36.86
CA VAL A 226 10.48 25.05 37.05
C VAL A 226 10.33 24.37 35.69
N PHE A 227 11.24 23.46 35.36
CA PHE A 227 11.23 22.71 34.11
C PHE A 227 11.03 21.22 34.36
N LEU A 228 10.52 20.53 33.34
CA LEU A 228 10.22 19.10 33.37
C LEU A 228 11.47 18.24 33.52
N LYS A 229 11.36 17.14 34.27
CA LYS A 229 12.42 16.17 34.54
C LYS A 229 11.94 14.73 34.33
N PRO A 230 12.85 13.77 34.05
CA PRO A 230 12.49 12.35 34.00
C PRO A 230 11.67 11.90 35.21
N GLY A 231 10.58 11.19 34.94
CA GLY A 231 9.63 10.70 35.95
C GLY A 231 8.46 11.64 36.25
N ASP A 232 8.51 12.92 35.86
CA ASP A 232 7.39 13.85 36.01
C ASP A 232 6.16 13.36 35.22
N GLU A 233 4.97 13.57 35.78
CA GLU A 233 3.70 13.30 35.10
C GLU A 233 3.02 14.62 34.71
N LEU A 234 2.67 14.73 33.43
CA LEU A 234 1.89 15.84 32.90
C LEU A 234 0.45 15.39 32.72
N ALA A 235 -0.50 16.19 33.21
CA ALA A 235 -1.93 15.96 33.02
C ALA A 235 -2.62 17.26 32.61
N VAL A 236 -3.15 17.31 31.38
CA VAL A 236 -3.94 18.43 30.87
C VAL A 236 -5.40 18.00 30.83
N THR A 237 -6.26 18.70 31.56
CA THR A 237 -7.70 18.39 31.62
C THR A 237 -8.51 19.53 31.02
N ILE A 238 -9.38 19.21 30.07
CA ILE A 238 -10.35 20.15 29.50
C ILE A 238 -11.74 19.61 29.79
N ALA A 239 -12.57 20.44 30.43
CA ALA A 239 -13.95 20.08 30.76
C ALA A 239 -14.71 19.66 29.49
N GLY A 240 -15.33 18.48 29.52
CA GLY A 240 -16.05 17.91 28.39
C GLY A 240 -15.20 17.13 27.36
N LEU A 241 -13.86 17.17 27.44
CA LEU A 241 -12.96 16.39 26.58
C LEU A 241 -12.21 15.29 27.34
N GLY A 242 -11.94 15.49 28.63
CA GLY A 242 -11.23 14.52 29.49
C GLY A 242 -9.83 14.99 29.86
N THR A 243 -8.93 14.03 30.13
CA THR A 243 -7.55 14.28 30.55
C THR A 243 -6.55 13.60 29.62
N LEU A 244 -5.61 14.38 29.10
CA LEU A 244 -4.42 13.91 28.41
C LEU A 244 -3.27 13.75 29.41
N ARG A 245 -2.72 12.54 29.54
CA ARG A 245 -1.64 12.19 30.48
C ARG A 245 -0.42 11.65 29.75
N ASN A 246 0.75 12.17 30.09
CA ASN A 246 2.04 11.68 29.60
C ASN A 246 3.06 11.74 30.74
N ARG A 247 3.95 10.74 30.80
CA ARG A 247 5.07 10.70 31.74
C ARG A 247 6.35 11.07 31.00
N VAL A 248 7.22 11.85 31.64
CA VAL A 248 8.55 12.14 31.10
C VAL A 248 9.42 10.89 31.20
N ALA A 249 9.89 10.42 30.06
CA ALA A 249 10.72 9.22 29.89
C ALA A 249 12.04 9.31 30.67
N ASP A 250 12.61 8.15 31.01
CA ASP A 250 14.00 8.09 31.44
C ASP A 250 14.93 8.37 30.24
N HIS A 251 16.07 9.04 30.47
CA HIS A 251 17.05 9.31 29.43
C HIS A 251 17.66 8.04 28.80
N SER A 252 17.54 6.87 29.43
CA SER A 252 17.99 5.59 28.88
C SER A 252 17.02 4.94 27.89
N GLN A 253 15.78 5.42 27.79
CA GLN A 253 14.78 4.83 26.89
C GLN A 253 15.03 5.25 25.44
N MET A 254 14.86 4.31 24.50
CA MET A 254 15.02 4.57 23.07
C MET A 254 13.95 5.57 22.59
N ASN A 255 14.32 6.44 21.65
CA ASN A 255 13.39 7.39 21.05
C ASN A 255 12.36 6.66 20.18
N PRO A 256 11.06 6.63 20.53
CA PRO A 256 10.05 5.90 19.78
C PRO A 256 9.82 6.49 18.38
N THR A 257 10.25 7.73 18.12
CA THR A 257 10.19 8.29 16.77
C THR A 257 11.10 7.54 15.80
N GLU A 258 12.25 7.01 16.23
CA GLU A 258 13.13 6.23 15.35
C GLU A 258 12.41 4.99 14.83
N GLN A 259 11.73 4.27 15.73
CA GLN A 259 10.89 3.13 15.37
C GLN A 259 9.71 3.56 14.47
N LYS A 260 8.97 4.63 14.84
CA LYS A 260 7.85 5.14 14.03
C LYS A 260 8.29 5.56 12.63
N ILE A 261 9.47 6.19 12.49
CA ILE A 261 10.05 6.57 11.19
C ILE A 261 10.45 5.31 10.43
N GLN A 262 11.10 4.34 11.06
CA GLN A 262 11.48 3.11 10.39
C GLN A 262 10.25 2.33 9.88
N GLU A 263 9.20 2.22 10.70
CA GLU A 263 7.92 1.59 10.33
C GLU A 263 7.18 2.37 9.24
N ARG A 264 7.14 3.71 9.30
CA ARG A 264 6.50 4.55 8.27
C ARG A 264 7.30 4.58 6.97
N SER A 265 8.62 4.68 7.03
CA SER A 265 9.50 4.72 5.86
C SER A 265 9.52 3.40 5.11
N MET A 266 9.39 2.26 5.81
CA MET A 266 9.17 0.97 5.15
C MET A 266 7.76 0.81 4.56
N ASN A 267 6.78 1.62 5.01
CA ASN A 267 5.39 1.60 4.54
C ASN A 267 5.00 2.79 3.61
N LEU A 268 5.92 3.71 3.31
CA LEU A 268 5.67 4.84 2.38
C LEU A 268 5.41 4.34 0.95
N PHE A 269 5.88 3.13 0.66
CA PHE A 269 5.54 2.39 -0.55
C PHE A 269 4.46 1.35 -0.18
N ARG A 270 3.20 1.63 -0.53
CA ARG A 270 2.16 0.60 -0.46
C ARG A 270 2.47 -0.46 -1.50
N LEU A 271 2.93 -1.61 -1.03
CA LEU A 271 3.05 -2.82 -1.83
C LEU A 271 1.67 -3.47 -1.88
N ASP A 272 0.79 -3.02 -2.80
CA ASP A 272 -0.61 -3.50 -2.91
C ASP A 272 -0.70 -5.04 -3.06
N ASN A 273 0.31 -5.68 -3.68
CA ASN A 273 0.36 -7.14 -3.79
C ASN A 273 0.81 -7.84 -2.50
N SER A 274 1.51 -7.17 -1.59
CA SER A 274 1.86 -7.76 -0.28
C SER A 274 0.65 -7.79 0.66
N GLU A 275 -0.27 -6.82 0.57
CA GLU A 275 -1.48 -6.79 1.38
C GLU A 275 -2.41 -7.98 1.07
N LYS A 276 -2.43 -8.44 -0.20
CA LYS A 276 -3.09 -9.70 -0.61
C LYS A 276 -2.50 -10.95 0.05
N SER A 277 -1.29 -10.85 0.61
CA SER A 277 -0.49 -11.98 1.11
C SER A 277 -0.16 -11.88 2.60
N LYS A 278 -0.53 -10.79 3.29
CA LYS A 278 -0.17 -10.51 4.70
C LYS A 278 -0.66 -11.55 5.72
N GLN A 279 -1.60 -12.43 5.37
CA GLN A 279 -2.13 -13.49 6.24
C GLN A 279 -1.98 -14.92 5.71
N ALA A 280 -1.32 -15.14 4.56
CA ALA A 280 -1.17 -16.48 4.01
C ALA A 280 -0.02 -17.25 4.70
N GLN A 281 -0.25 -17.75 5.91
CA GLN A 281 0.47 -18.94 6.41
C GLN A 281 -0.31 -20.19 5.98
N PHE A 282 -0.06 -20.71 4.77
CA PHE A 282 -0.63 -21.99 4.37
C PHE A 282 0.33 -22.81 3.49
N GLY A 283 0.60 -24.05 3.93
CA GLY A 283 1.02 -25.18 3.10
C GLY A 283 2.54 -25.45 2.96
N LEU A 284 3.12 -26.17 3.92
CA LEU A 284 4.40 -26.93 3.83
C LEU A 284 5.69 -26.12 3.52
N ASN A 285 6.24 -25.47 4.56
CA ASN A 285 7.67 -25.34 4.89
C ASN A 285 8.75 -25.39 3.78
N ARG A 286 8.69 -24.51 2.77
CA ARG A 286 9.90 -23.92 2.16
C ARG A 286 9.62 -22.44 1.86
N SER A 287 10.46 -21.52 2.32
CA SER A 287 10.39 -20.13 1.84
C SER A 287 10.89 -20.11 0.40
N ILE A 288 9.97 -20.04 -0.56
CA ILE A 288 10.28 -20.04 -2.00
C ILE A 288 10.62 -18.61 -2.44
N GLY A 289 11.77 -18.10 -1.96
CA GLY A 289 12.30 -16.78 -2.32
C GLY A 289 11.24 -15.66 -2.33
N ARG A 290 11.18 -14.91 -3.43
CA ARG A 290 10.22 -13.81 -3.65
C ARG A 290 8.80 -14.26 -3.99
N PHE A 291 8.59 -15.54 -4.30
CA PHE A 291 7.32 -16.02 -4.86
C PHE A 291 6.23 -16.14 -3.81
N GLY A 292 6.56 -16.58 -2.58
CA GLY A 292 5.56 -16.74 -1.51
C GLY A 292 4.33 -17.51 -1.99
N ALA A 293 3.14 -16.90 -1.87
CA ALA A 293 1.86 -17.46 -2.35
C ALA A 293 1.67 -17.42 -3.88
N GLY A 294 2.56 -16.74 -4.60
CA GLY A 294 2.58 -16.67 -6.06
C GLY A 294 3.09 -17.93 -6.73
N TYR A 295 3.70 -18.89 -6.02
CA TYR A 295 4.09 -20.20 -6.56
C TYR A 295 3.22 -21.32 -6.00
N GLN A 296 2.91 -22.32 -6.83
CA GLN A 296 2.23 -23.52 -6.41
C GLN A 296 2.79 -24.75 -7.12
N ARG A 297 2.97 -25.82 -6.34
CA ARG A 297 3.21 -27.18 -6.85
C ARG A 297 1.92 -28.00 -6.74
N LEU A 298 1.59 -28.72 -7.80
CA LEU A 298 0.48 -29.65 -7.88
C LEU A 298 1.00 -31.03 -8.32
N GLY A 299 0.41 -32.09 -7.77
CA GLY A 299 0.82 -33.47 -8.09
C GLY A 299 2.12 -33.95 -7.44
N VAL A 300 2.38 -35.25 -7.56
CA VAL A 300 3.55 -35.94 -6.96
C VAL A 300 4.35 -36.76 -7.98
N GLY A 301 4.08 -36.58 -9.28
CA GLY A 301 4.78 -37.27 -10.36
C GLY A 301 6.26 -36.88 -10.46
N LYS A 302 7.04 -37.66 -11.23
CA LYS A 302 8.47 -37.40 -11.46
C LYS A 302 8.77 -36.69 -12.78
N ASP A 303 7.77 -36.48 -13.62
CA ASP A 303 7.92 -35.69 -14.85
C ASP A 303 7.56 -34.23 -14.53
N PRO A 304 8.51 -33.28 -14.54
CA PRO A 304 8.21 -31.89 -14.20
C PRO A 304 7.55 -31.17 -15.39
N ILE A 305 6.41 -30.53 -15.13
CA ILE A 305 5.73 -29.61 -16.06
C ILE A 305 5.71 -28.22 -15.43
N ILE A 306 6.31 -27.23 -16.10
CA ILE A 306 6.36 -25.84 -15.64
C ILE A 306 5.48 -24.99 -16.54
N LEU A 307 4.57 -24.19 -15.97
CA LEU A 307 3.66 -23.33 -16.74
C LEU A 307 3.88 -21.85 -16.45
N VAL A 308 4.04 -21.06 -17.51
CA VAL A 308 4.46 -19.65 -17.49
C VAL A 308 3.38 -18.78 -18.13
N HIS A 309 2.65 -17.99 -17.35
CA HIS A 309 1.55 -17.17 -17.86
C HIS A 309 2.02 -15.98 -18.72
N GLY A 310 1.09 -15.32 -19.43
CA GLY A 310 1.35 -14.11 -20.20
C GLY A 310 1.16 -12.81 -19.42
N LEU A 311 1.44 -11.67 -20.06
CA LEU A 311 1.21 -10.33 -19.50
C LEU A 311 -0.27 -10.16 -19.12
N GLY A 312 -0.53 -9.72 -17.87
CA GLY A 312 -1.90 -9.59 -17.37
C GLY A 312 -2.59 -10.89 -16.98
N GLY A 313 -1.90 -12.02 -17.10
CA GLY A 313 -2.29 -13.32 -16.57
C GLY A 313 -1.83 -13.54 -15.12
N THR A 314 -2.21 -14.68 -14.58
CA THR A 314 -1.68 -15.28 -13.34
C THR A 314 -1.50 -16.77 -13.58
N LYS A 315 -0.95 -17.50 -12.60
CA LYS A 315 -0.91 -18.97 -12.61
C LYS A 315 -2.27 -19.63 -12.86
N ASP A 316 -3.37 -18.96 -12.50
CA ASP A 316 -4.73 -19.47 -12.66
C ASP A 316 -5.19 -19.52 -14.13
N TYR A 317 -4.47 -18.83 -15.04
CA TYR A 317 -4.69 -18.97 -16.50
C TYR A 317 -4.63 -20.43 -16.94
N TRP A 318 -3.80 -21.24 -16.27
CA TRP A 318 -3.57 -22.64 -16.60
C TRP A 318 -4.50 -23.62 -15.90
N LEU A 319 -5.25 -23.19 -14.88
CA LEU A 319 -6.05 -24.07 -14.03
C LEU A 319 -7.05 -24.94 -14.81
N PRO A 320 -7.75 -24.44 -15.85
CA PRO A 320 -8.64 -25.27 -16.66
C PRO A 320 -7.93 -26.46 -17.31
N LEU A 321 -6.74 -26.23 -17.90
CA LEU A 321 -5.96 -27.27 -18.56
C LEU A 321 -5.35 -28.25 -17.58
N ILE A 322 -4.80 -27.76 -16.46
CA ILE A 322 -4.21 -28.62 -15.43
C ILE A 322 -5.25 -29.62 -14.89
N THR A 323 -6.47 -29.14 -14.66
CA THR A 323 -7.58 -29.96 -14.14
C THR A 323 -8.06 -30.97 -15.17
N SER A 324 -8.32 -30.52 -16.41
CA SER A 324 -8.88 -31.36 -17.47
C SER A 324 -7.92 -32.44 -17.96
N LEU A 325 -6.65 -32.11 -18.12
CA LEU A 325 -5.61 -33.05 -18.54
C LEU A 325 -5.14 -33.95 -17.39
N GLU A 326 -5.65 -33.74 -16.17
CA GLU A 326 -5.25 -34.43 -14.95
C GLU A 326 -3.72 -34.42 -14.74
N LEU A 327 -3.05 -33.31 -15.09
CA LEU A 327 -1.58 -33.26 -15.11
C LEU A 327 -0.98 -33.61 -13.74
N GLY A 328 -1.66 -33.27 -12.65
CA GLY A 328 -1.20 -33.60 -11.29
C GLY A 328 -1.21 -35.11 -10.95
N ASN A 329 -1.91 -35.94 -11.72
CA ASN A 329 -1.95 -37.39 -11.51
C ASN A 329 -0.68 -38.08 -12.02
N SER A 330 -0.04 -37.54 -13.06
CA SER A 330 1.12 -38.15 -13.74
C SER A 330 2.42 -37.34 -13.62
N ALA A 331 2.32 -36.03 -13.39
CA ALA A 331 3.44 -35.10 -13.37
C ALA A 331 3.56 -34.35 -12.03
N SER A 332 4.71 -33.72 -11.81
CA SER A 332 4.86 -32.62 -10.86
C SER A 332 4.65 -31.32 -11.61
N VAL A 333 3.56 -30.63 -11.33
CA VAL A 333 3.14 -29.43 -12.06
C VAL A 333 3.51 -28.20 -11.23
N HIS A 334 4.27 -27.30 -11.83
CA HIS A 334 4.80 -26.09 -11.20
C HIS A 334 4.22 -24.87 -11.91
N VAL A 335 3.50 -24.05 -11.16
CA VAL A 335 2.92 -22.80 -11.66
C VAL A 335 3.35 -21.64 -10.78
N TYR A 336 3.54 -20.47 -11.37
CA TYR A 336 3.93 -19.29 -10.62
C TYR A 336 3.42 -17.99 -11.24
N ASP A 337 3.34 -16.94 -10.43
CA ASP A 337 3.03 -15.58 -10.85
C ASP A 337 4.31 -14.78 -11.05
N PHE A 338 4.40 -14.01 -12.14
CA PHE A 338 5.49 -13.05 -12.36
C PHE A 338 5.59 -12.02 -11.24
N ALA A 339 6.77 -11.42 -11.10
CA ALA A 339 6.96 -10.21 -10.31
C ALA A 339 5.82 -9.20 -10.54
N GLY A 340 5.08 -8.88 -9.46
CA GLY A 340 3.99 -7.92 -9.48
C GLY A 340 2.66 -8.43 -10.07
N HIS A 341 2.58 -9.68 -10.52
CA HIS A 341 1.35 -10.31 -10.96
C HIS A 341 0.77 -11.21 -9.86
N GLY A 342 -0.55 -11.40 -9.88
CA GLY A 342 -1.25 -12.31 -8.97
C GLY A 342 -0.88 -12.07 -7.51
N HIS A 343 -0.19 -13.05 -6.91
CA HIS A 343 0.23 -13.02 -5.51
C HIS A 343 1.74 -12.81 -5.31
N THR A 344 2.52 -12.63 -6.38
CA THR A 344 3.95 -12.33 -6.28
C THR A 344 4.17 -10.80 -6.17
N PRO A 345 4.76 -10.29 -5.09
CA PRO A 345 4.99 -8.86 -4.93
C PRO A 345 6.09 -8.32 -5.86
N THR A 346 6.03 -7.01 -6.14
CA THR A 346 7.14 -6.24 -6.71
C THR A 346 7.34 -4.98 -5.89
N HIS A 347 8.57 -4.47 -5.84
CA HIS A 347 8.90 -3.23 -5.14
C HIS A 347 8.83 -2.04 -6.11
N PRO A 348 8.36 -0.83 -5.72
CA PRO A 348 8.30 0.31 -6.65
C PRO A 348 9.64 0.68 -7.31
N LEU A 349 10.75 0.54 -6.59
CA LEU A 349 12.11 0.77 -7.13
C LEU A 349 12.68 -0.40 -7.96
N GLU A 350 12.02 -1.56 -7.97
CA GLU A 350 12.47 -2.70 -8.75
C GLU A 350 12.21 -2.48 -10.24
N THR A 351 13.20 -2.73 -11.08
CA THR A 351 13.03 -2.79 -12.54
C THR A 351 12.81 -4.23 -12.97
N ILE A 352 11.66 -4.49 -13.60
CA ILE A 352 11.39 -5.78 -14.22
C ILE A 352 11.97 -5.76 -15.64
N THR A 353 12.70 -6.81 -15.99
CA THR A 353 13.29 -7.08 -17.31
C THR A 353 12.99 -8.52 -17.72
N VAL A 354 13.12 -8.85 -19.01
CA VAL A 354 13.00 -10.23 -19.50
C VAL A 354 14.00 -11.13 -18.76
N ASP A 355 15.26 -10.69 -18.65
CA ASP A 355 16.31 -11.41 -17.92
C ASP A 355 15.94 -11.68 -16.46
N SER A 356 15.40 -10.69 -15.75
CA SER A 356 14.97 -10.90 -14.36
C SER A 356 13.83 -11.92 -14.24
N LEU A 357 12.90 -11.95 -15.20
CA LEU A 357 11.82 -12.93 -15.22
C LEU A 357 12.31 -14.32 -15.65
N THR A 358 13.34 -14.41 -16.50
CA THR A 358 14.05 -15.65 -16.83
C THR A 358 14.86 -16.17 -15.64
N GLN A 359 15.44 -15.29 -14.83
CA GLN A 359 16.09 -15.66 -13.57
C GLN A 359 15.07 -16.21 -12.56
N ASP A 360 13.90 -15.59 -12.48
CA ASP A 360 12.77 -16.10 -11.68
C ASP A 360 12.35 -17.50 -12.15
N LEU A 361 12.23 -17.73 -13.46
CA LEU A 361 11.96 -19.05 -14.03
C LEU A 361 13.06 -20.07 -13.69
N SER A 362 14.33 -19.66 -13.70
CA SER A 362 15.46 -20.53 -13.31
C SER A 362 15.34 -21.00 -11.85
N GLY A 363 14.83 -20.14 -10.97
CA GLY A 363 14.47 -20.52 -9.60
C GLY A 363 13.36 -21.58 -9.55
N VAL A 364 12.34 -21.47 -10.40
CA VAL A 364 11.26 -22.47 -10.50
C VAL A 364 11.77 -23.82 -11.02
N PHE A 365 12.67 -23.81 -12.02
CA PHE A 365 13.35 -25.03 -12.47
C PHE A 365 14.17 -25.68 -11.35
N SER A 366 14.90 -24.90 -10.56
CA SER A 366 15.66 -25.42 -9.41
C SER A 366 14.74 -26.11 -8.38
N LEU A 367 13.53 -25.58 -8.16
CA LEU A 367 12.53 -26.22 -7.30
C LEU A 367 11.99 -27.51 -7.92
N ALA A 368 11.71 -27.51 -9.22
CA ALA A 368 11.24 -28.68 -9.94
C ALA A 368 12.26 -29.81 -9.90
N GLU A 369 13.53 -29.53 -10.18
CA GLU A 369 14.63 -30.50 -10.13
C GLU A 369 14.85 -31.06 -8.71
N ALA A 370 14.79 -30.20 -7.69
CA ALA A 370 14.91 -30.63 -6.30
C ALA A 370 13.76 -31.57 -5.87
N ASP A 371 12.61 -31.47 -6.53
CA ASP A 371 11.41 -32.25 -6.21
C ASP A 371 11.28 -33.53 -7.04
N SER A 372 11.60 -33.49 -8.34
CA SER A 372 11.47 -34.63 -9.26
C SER A 372 12.72 -35.51 -9.30
N GLY A 373 13.90 -34.94 -9.01
CA GLY A 373 15.20 -35.59 -9.19
C GLY A 373 15.55 -35.84 -10.66
N THR A 374 14.84 -35.19 -11.60
CA THR A 374 14.93 -35.40 -13.04
C THR A 374 15.03 -34.06 -13.77
N SER A 375 15.90 -34.03 -14.78
CA SER A 375 15.96 -33.05 -15.87
C SER A 375 16.09 -33.85 -17.16
N PRO A 376 15.45 -33.48 -18.29
CA PRO A 376 14.72 -32.23 -18.59
C PRO A 376 13.23 -32.15 -18.18
N ALA A 377 12.66 -30.93 -18.16
CA ALA A 377 11.24 -30.65 -17.91
C ALA A 377 10.43 -30.33 -19.18
N THR A 378 9.09 -30.43 -19.09
CA THR A 378 8.17 -29.87 -20.08
C THR A 378 7.84 -28.42 -19.69
N LEU A 379 8.03 -27.47 -20.62
CA LEU A 379 7.80 -26.05 -20.39
C LEU A 379 6.64 -25.55 -21.27
N ILE A 380 5.60 -25.04 -20.64
CA ILE A 380 4.39 -24.51 -21.31
C ILE A 380 4.31 -23.01 -21.02
N ALA A 381 4.16 -22.18 -22.04
CA ALA A 381 4.15 -20.74 -21.89
C ALA A 381 3.09 -20.05 -22.74
N HIS A 382 2.65 -18.87 -22.32
CA HIS A 382 1.69 -18.03 -23.04
C HIS A 382 2.23 -16.63 -23.27
N SER A 383 2.09 -16.09 -24.49
CA SER A 383 2.34 -14.69 -24.83
C SER A 383 3.72 -14.19 -24.37
N HIS A 384 3.78 -13.18 -23.51
CA HIS A 384 5.01 -12.68 -22.88
C HIS A 384 5.83 -13.80 -22.21
N GLY A 385 5.16 -14.79 -21.60
CA GLY A 385 5.79 -15.99 -21.04
C GLY A 385 6.55 -16.81 -22.06
N CYS A 386 6.13 -16.82 -23.33
CA CYS A 386 6.85 -17.52 -24.41
C CYS A 386 8.25 -16.96 -24.61
N LEU A 387 8.40 -15.63 -24.56
CA LEU A 387 9.71 -14.98 -24.66
C LEU A 387 10.63 -15.39 -23.50
N ILE A 388 10.08 -15.43 -22.27
CA ILE A 388 10.82 -15.83 -21.06
C ILE A 388 11.24 -17.31 -21.16
N ALA A 389 10.34 -18.17 -21.63
CA ALA A 389 10.57 -19.60 -21.83
C ALA A 389 11.62 -19.88 -22.90
N ILE A 390 11.57 -19.17 -24.03
CA ILE A 390 12.58 -19.28 -25.10
C ILE A 390 13.95 -18.83 -24.58
N ASN A 391 14.04 -17.67 -23.91
CA ASN A 391 15.29 -17.20 -23.32
C ASN A 391 15.88 -18.24 -22.36
N TYR A 392 15.04 -18.84 -21.52
CA TYR A 392 15.48 -19.87 -20.59
C TYR A 392 16.01 -21.11 -21.33
N ALA A 393 15.28 -21.61 -22.32
CA ALA A 393 15.65 -22.80 -23.08
C ALA A 393 16.96 -22.60 -23.86
N LEU A 394 17.17 -21.44 -24.49
CA LEU A 394 18.42 -21.09 -25.17
C LEU A 394 19.60 -20.98 -24.20
N ALA A 395 19.38 -20.39 -23.01
CA ALA A 395 20.43 -20.23 -22.01
C ALA A 395 20.80 -21.55 -21.30
N HIS A 396 19.89 -22.55 -21.30
CA HIS A 396 20.07 -23.83 -20.61
C HIS A 396 19.75 -25.03 -21.53
N PRO A 397 20.58 -25.30 -22.57
CA PRO A 397 20.37 -26.44 -23.47
C PRO A 397 20.23 -27.75 -22.70
N GLY A 398 19.27 -28.59 -23.10
CA GLY A 398 19.00 -29.87 -22.45
C GLY A 398 18.22 -29.81 -21.13
N HIS A 399 17.82 -28.64 -20.62
CA HIS A 399 16.92 -28.54 -19.46
C HIS A 399 15.43 -28.63 -19.85
N VAL A 400 15.09 -28.35 -21.11
CA VAL A 400 13.72 -28.36 -21.63
C VAL A 400 13.57 -29.48 -22.66
N LYS A 401 12.73 -30.47 -22.36
CA LYS A 401 12.46 -31.61 -23.25
C LYS A 401 11.47 -31.23 -24.34
N ARG A 402 10.41 -30.56 -23.88
CA ARG A 402 9.26 -30.16 -24.68
C ARG A 402 8.97 -28.71 -24.39
N LEU A 403 8.86 -27.90 -25.43
CA LEU A 403 8.54 -26.49 -25.35
C LEU A 403 7.21 -26.22 -26.04
N ILE A 404 6.18 -25.83 -25.29
CA ILE A 404 4.84 -25.56 -25.82
C ILE A 404 4.54 -24.09 -25.66
N LEU A 405 4.34 -23.39 -26.77
CA LEU A 405 4.20 -21.94 -26.82
C LEU A 405 2.81 -21.56 -27.34
N PHE A 406 1.99 -20.99 -26.47
CA PHE A 406 0.68 -20.41 -26.81
C PHE A 406 0.83 -18.93 -27.18
N GLY A 407 0.55 -18.59 -28.43
CA GLY A 407 0.61 -17.24 -28.96
C GLY A 407 1.97 -16.56 -28.80
N PRO A 408 3.09 -17.17 -29.24
CA PRO A 408 4.41 -16.52 -29.13
C PRO A 408 4.44 -15.21 -29.95
N PRO A 409 4.84 -14.08 -29.34
CA PRO A 409 4.90 -12.79 -30.06
C PRO A 409 5.99 -12.81 -31.15
N PRO A 410 5.96 -11.93 -32.17
CA PRO A 410 7.00 -11.90 -33.19
C PRO A 410 8.39 -11.58 -32.59
N LEU A 411 9.43 -12.23 -33.11
CA LEU A 411 10.82 -12.00 -32.73
C LEU A 411 11.69 -11.63 -33.94
N PRO A 412 12.28 -10.40 -33.97
CA PRO A 412 12.15 -9.34 -32.97
C PRO A 412 10.75 -8.70 -32.96
N LEU A 413 10.37 -8.09 -31.83
CA LEU A 413 9.12 -7.34 -31.74
C LEU A 413 9.09 -6.17 -32.72
N HIS A 414 7.99 -6.05 -33.46
CA HIS A 414 7.75 -4.92 -34.36
C HIS A 414 7.59 -3.61 -33.56
N SER A 415 7.97 -2.49 -34.16
CA SER A 415 7.87 -1.16 -33.52
C SER A 415 6.45 -0.84 -33.06
N SER A 416 5.42 -1.22 -33.82
CA SER A 416 4.02 -1.01 -33.44
C SER A 416 3.63 -1.72 -32.14
N ILE A 417 4.14 -2.93 -31.91
CA ILE A 417 3.88 -3.69 -30.67
C ILE A 417 4.64 -3.05 -29.51
N LYS A 418 5.90 -2.64 -29.74
CA LYS A 418 6.69 -1.92 -28.73
C LYS A 418 6.00 -0.62 -28.31
N ASP A 419 5.54 0.18 -29.26
CA ASP A 419 4.82 1.43 -29.00
C ASP A 419 3.52 1.18 -28.23
N GLN A 420 2.77 0.12 -28.59
CA GLN A 420 1.56 -0.26 -27.86
C GLN A 420 1.85 -0.64 -26.40
N LEU A 421 2.90 -1.42 -26.14
CA LEU A 421 3.31 -1.80 -24.79
C LEU A 421 3.76 -0.59 -23.97
N VAL A 422 4.52 0.33 -24.57
CA VAL A 422 4.91 1.61 -23.92
C VAL A 422 3.68 2.45 -23.58
N ASN A 423 2.69 2.51 -24.49
CA ASN A 423 1.44 3.21 -24.24
C ASN A 423 0.62 2.56 -23.12
N PHE A 424 0.54 1.22 -23.07
CA PHE A 424 -0.10 0.50 -21.97
C PHE A 424 0.60 0.78 -20.64
N ALA A 425 1.93 0.83 -20.60
CA ALA A 425 2.66 1.20 -19.39
C ALA A 425 2.33 2.63 -18.92
N ALA A 426 2.26 3.58 -19.85
CA ALA A 426 1.90 4.97 -19.52
C ALA A 426 0.45 5.10 -19.05
N LEU A 427 -0.50 4.40 -19.69
CA LEU A 427 -1.91 4.39 -19.30
C LEU A 427 -2.12 3.76 -17.92
N ALA A 428 -1.48 2.61 -17.66
CA ALA A 428 -1.59 1.94 -16.38
C ALA A 428 -1.14 2.85 -15.22
N ARG A 429 -0.04 3.59 -15.41
CA ARG A 429 0.49 4.53 -14.42
C ARG A 429 -0.39 5.77 -14.19
N THR A 430 -1.04 6.26 -15.23
CA THR A 430 -1.76 7.54 -15.17
C THR A 430 -3.25 7.39 -14.91
N GLN A 431 -3.85 6.26 -15.34
CA GLN A 431 -5.29 6.06 -15.38
C GLN A 431 -5.72 4.67 -14.84
N GLY A 432 -4.78 3.85 -14.39
CA GLY A 432 -5.07 2.46 -14.00
C GLY A 432 -5.37 1.57 -15.20
N LEU A 433 -5.98 0.40 -14.94
CA LEU A 433 -6.15 -0.64 -15.97
C LEU A 433 -7.47 -0.60 -16.72
N SER A 434 -8.44 0.22 -16.31
CA SER A 434 -9.81 0.22 -16.87
C SER A 434 -9.83 0.39 -18.39
N LYS A 435 -9.08 1.35 -18.93
CA LYS A 435 -9.02 1.57 -20.39
C LYS A 435 -8.27 0.45 -21.12
N ILE A 436 -7.20 -0.07 -20.51
CA ILE A 436 -6.42 -1.18 -21.05
C ILE A 436 -7.27 -2.44 -21.16
N ILE A 437 -8.11 -2.72 -20.16
CA ILE A 437 -9.06 -3.85 -20.17
C ILE A 437 -9.99 -3.76 -21.38
N GLU A 438 -10.60 -2.59 -21.60
CA GLU A 438 -11.49 -2.39 -22.75
C GLU A 438 -10.74 -2.57 -24.08
N ASP A 439 -9.53 -2.02 -24.19
CA ASP A 439 -8.75 -2.08 -25.41
C ASP A 439 -8.26 -3.52 -25.69
N VAL A 440 -7.83 -4.26 -24.67
CA VAL A 440 -7.43 -5.68 -24.80
C VAL A 440 -8.63 -6.55 -25.20
N VAL A 441 -9.79 -6.38 -24.55
CA VAL A 441 -11.00 -7.14 -24.93
C VAL A 441 -11.43 -6.79 -26.35
N ALA A 442 -11.38 -5.51 -26.73
CA ALA A 442 -11.77 -5.07 -28.06
C ALA A 442 -10.85 -5.65 -29.14
N THR A 443 -9.54 -5.68 -28.89
CA THR A 443 -8.53 -5.98 -29.92
C THR A 443 -8.01 -7.42 -29.89
N GLN A 444 -7.79 -8.02 -28.72
CA GLN A 444 -7.12 -9.31 -28.57
C GLN A 444 -8.07 -10.50 -28.43
N VAL A 445 -9.33 -10.28 -28.02
CA VAL A 445 -10.34 -11.35 -27.96
C VAL A 445 -11.09 -11.42 -29.29
N SER A 446 -11.29 -12.62 -29.83
CA SER A 446 -11.85 -12.79 -31.17
C SER A 446 -13.26 -12.24 -31.31
N GLY A 447 -13.63 -11.87 -32.53
CA GLY A 447 -14.99 -11.45 -32.85
C GLY A 447 -16.03 -12.54 -32.59
N HIS A 448 -15.62 -13.81 -32.71
CA HIS A 448 -16.45 -14.97 -32.41
C HIS A 448 -16.66 -15.13 -30.91
N THR A 449 -15.59 -15.18 -30.12
CA THR A 449 -15.62 -15.34 -28.66
C THR A 449 -16.48 -14.25 -28.00
N LYS A 450 -16.33 -13.00 -28.44
CA LYS A 450 -17.16 -11.87 -27.94
C LYS A 450 -18.67 -12.10 -28.13
N LYS A 451 -19.08 -12.89 -29.11
CA LYS A 451 -20.49 -13.20 -29.40
C LYS A 451 -20.97 -14.51 -28.77
N THR A 452 -20.10 -15.52 -28.68
CA THR A 452 -20.50 -16.90 -28.37
C THR A 452 -20.07 -17.36 -26.98
N ASN A 453 -19.06 -16.74 -26.38
CA ASN A 453 -18.50 -17.14 -25.09
C ASN A 453 -18.26 -15.93 -24.17
N PRO A 454 -19.34 -15.39 -23.55
CA PRO A 454 -19.23 -14.25 -22.63
C PRO A 454 -18.43 -14.56 -21.35
N LEU A 455 -18.32 -15.84 -20.96
CA LEU A 455 -17.49 -16.25 -19.82
C LEU A 455 -16.00 -16.08 -20.11
N ALA A 456 -15.54 -16.39 -21.33
CA ALA A 456 -14.17 -16.11 -21.75
C ALA A 456 -13.85 -14.60 -21.68
N VAL A 457 -14.78 -13.76 -22.18
CA VAL A 457 -14.63 -12.30 -22.10
C VAL A 457 -14.54 -11.83 -20.64
N ALA A 458 -15.37 -12.37 -19.75
CA ALA A 458 -15.32 -12.07 -18.33
C ALA A 458 -14.01 -12.54 -17.69
N ALA A 459 -13.51 -13.73 -18.04
CA ALA A 459 -12.24 -14.25 -17.55
C ALA A 459 -11.06 -13.35 -17.93
N VAL A 460 -10.99 -12.89 -19.18
CA VAL A 460 -9.97 -11.93 -19.64
C VAL A 460 -10.06 -10.62 -18.84
N ARG A 461 -11.27 -10.07 -18.67
CA ARG A 461 -11.49 -8.84 -17.89
C ARG A 461 -11.03 -8.97 -16.45
N LEU A 462 -11.40 -10.07 -15.79
CA LEU A 462 -11.05 -10.32 -14.39
C LEU A 462 -9.55 -10.58 -14.21
N SER A 463 -8.92 -11.31 -15.15
CA SER A 463 -7.48 -11.52 -15.15
C SER A 463 -6.70 -10.20 -15.17
N LEU A 464 -7.11 -9.27 -16.04
CA LEU A 464 -6.49 -7.95 -16.14
C LEU A 464 -6.85 -7.04 -14.95
N ALA A 465 -8.11 -7.06 -14.50
CA ALA A 465 -8.56 -6.24 -13.37
C ALA A 465 -7.91 -6.65 -12.03
N GLY A 466 -7.45 -7.90 -11.92
CA GLY A 466 -6.75 -8.39 -10.73
C GLY A 466 -5.32 -7.89 -10.58
N GLN A 467 -4.75 -7.24 -11.61
CA GLN A 467 -3.37 -6.79 -11.61
C GLN A 467 -3.18 -5.45 -10.92
N ASP A 468 -2.01 -5.25 -10.32
CA ASP A 468 -1.56 -3.94 -9.87
C ASP A 468 -1.14 -3.08 -11.08
N PRO A 469 -1.61 -1.82 -11.20
CA PRO A 469 -1.30 -0.99 -12.36
C PRO A 469 0.19 -0.71 -12.58
N GLU A 470 0.96 -0.46 -11.51
CA GLU A 470 2.40 -0.20 -11.67
C GLU A 470 3.16 -1.47 -12.05
N ALA A 471 2.85 -2.60 -11.43
CA ALA A 471 3.39 -3.90 -11.80
C ALA A 471 3.11 -4.26 -13.26
N TYR A 472 1.88 -4.06 -13.72
CA TYR A 472 1.51 -4.27 -15.13
C TYR A 472 2.33 -3.35 -16.05
N ALA A 473 2.52 -2.08 -15.68
CA ALA A 473 3.33 -1.14 -16.44
C ALA A 473 4.81 -1.55 -16.54
N LYS A 474 5.37 -2.10 -15.47
CA LYS A 474 6.74 -2.64 -15.46
C LYS A 474 6.88 -3.83 -16.40
N ALA A 475 5.94 -4.78 -16.36
CA ALA A 475 5.97 -5.92 -17.26
C ALA A 475 5.77 -5.51 -18.73
N CYS A 476 4.91 -4.54 -19.02
CA CYS A 476 4.83 -3.93 -20.37
C CYS A 476 6.17 -3.34 -20.82
N SER A 477 6.85 -2.62 -19.93
CA SER A 477 8.15 -2.01 -20.22
C SER A 477 9.22 -3.08 -20.48
N ALA A 478 9.27 -4.13 -19.65
CA ALA A 478 10.13 -5.29 -19.84
C ALA A 478 9.88 -5.98 -21.18
N PHE A 479 8.61 -6.15 -21.55
CA PHE A 479 8.23 -6.76 -22.81
C PHE A 479 8.66 -5.90 -24.01
N ALA A 480 8.45 -4.58 -23.95
CA ALA A 480 8.84 -3.67 -25.02
C ALA A 480 10.37 -3.66 -25.26
N SER A 481 11.16 -3.90 -24.22
CA SER A 481 12.62 -3.98 -24.27
C SER A 481 13.18 -5.34 -24.72
N ALA A 482 12.33 -6.29 -25.12
CA ALA A 482 12.79 -7.61 -25.54
C ALA A 482 13.79 -7.54 -26.72
N ASP A 483 14.88 -8.28 -26.57
CA ASP A 483 15.90 -8.48 -27.60
C ASP A 483 15.48 -9.51 -28.65
N ALA A 484 16.17 -9.50 -29.79
CA ALA A 484 16.05 -10.55 -30.78
C ALA A 484 16.69 -11.84 -30.25
N LEU A 485 16.10 -12.99 -30.58
CA LEU A 485 16.60 -14.31 -30.19
C LEU A 485 16.86 -15.15 -31.44
N ASP A 486 17.95 -15.93 -31.42
CA ASP A 486 18.22 -16.93 -32.44
C ASP A 486 17.51 -18.23 -32.08
N LEU A 487 16.43 -18.54 -32.80
CA LEU A 487 15.60 -19.71 -32.53
C LEU A 487 16.18 -21.01 -33.09
N GLY A 488 17.20 -20.93 -33.95
CA GLY A 488 17.80 -22.10 -34.59
C GLY A 488 18.57 -23.01 -33.62
N GLU A 489 18.92 -22.49 -32.44
CA GLU A 489 19.64 -23.24 -31.39
C GLU A 489 18.72 -23.99 -30.43
N LEU A 490 17.39 -23.86 -30.57
CA LEU A 490 16.45 -24.61 -29.74
C LEU A 490 16.48 -26.11 -30.09
N ASP A 491 16.75 -26.95 -29.10
CA ASP A 491 16.83 -28.41 -29.21
C ASP A 491 15.58 -29.14 -28.68
N ALA A 492 14.69 -28.42 -28.00
CA ALA A 492 13.46 -28.96 -27.42
C ALA A 492 12.42 -29.35 -28.49
N GLU A 493 11.69 -30.45 -28.26
CA GLU A 493 10.52 -30.79 -29.08
C GLU A 493 9.46 -29.69 -28.92
N THR A 494 9.19 -28.95 -29.99
CA THR A 494 8.43 -27.70 -29.89
C THR A 494 7.04 -27.79 -30.51
N LEU A 495 6.02 -27.36 -29.77
CA LEU A 495 4.65 -27.15 -30.25
C LEU A 495 4.29 -25.66 -30.17
N LEU A 496 3.84 -25.10 -31.29
CA LEU A 496 3.40 -23.73 -31.43
C LEU A 496 1.88 -23.70 -31.59
N ILE A 497 1.16 -23.00 -30.72
CA ILE A 497 -0.29 -22.89 -30.77
C ILE A 497 -0.65 -21.43 -30.96
N THR A 498 -1.52 -21.12 -31.92
CA THR A 498 -2.07 -19.77 -32.10
C THR A 498 -3.55 -19.79 -32.46
N GLY A 499 -4.25 -18.70 -32.17
CA GLY A 499 -5.59 -18.43 -32.67
C GLY A 499 -5.58 -17.88 -34.10
N GLN A 500 -6.55 -18.29 -34.91
CA GLN A 500 -6.76 -17.78 -36.26
C GLN A 500 -6.92 -16.24 -36.30
N ASP A 501 -7.55 -15.68 -35.27
CA ASP A 501 -7.86 -14.26 -35.13
C ASP A 501 -6.90 -13.56 -34.15
N ASP A 502 -5.78 -14.18 -33.77
CA ASP A 502 -4.80 -13.60 -32.85
C ASP A 502 -4.04 -12.42 -33.51
N PRO A 503 -4.22 -11.16 -33.06
CA PRO A 503 -3.57 -10.01 -33.66
C PRO A 503 -2.10 -9.86 -33.23
N VAL A 504 -1.68 -10.50 -32.14
CA VAL A 504 -0.32 -10.42 -31.58
C VAL A 504 0.55 -11.52 -32.18
N SER A 505 0.03 -12.76 -32.20
CA SER A 505 0.72 -13.96 -32.65
C SER A 505 -0.01 -14.61 -33.82
N SER A 506 -0.35 -13.84 -34.86
CA SER A 506 -1.10 -14.35 -36.02
C SER A 506 -0.51 -15.65 -36.61
N PRO A 507 -1.28 -16.45 -37.37
CA PRO A 507 -0.76 -17.65 -38.05
C PRO A 507 0.50 -17.40 -38.88
N ALA A 508 0.66 -16.19 -39.44
CA ALA A 508 1.88 -15.81 -40.16
C ALA A 508 3.09 -15.62 -39.25
N VAL A 509 2.90 -15.13 -38.02
CA VAL A 509 3.97 -15.05 -37.00
C VAL A 509 4.40 -16.46 -36.62
N VAL A 510 3.45 -17.36 -36.34
CA VAL A 510 3.79 -18.76 -36.01
C VAL A 510 4.45 -19.49 -37.18
N GLU A 511 4.12 -19.17 -38.42
CA GLU A 511 4.82 -19.73 -39.59
C GLU A 511 6.31 -19.37 -39.60
N ASP A 512 6.65 -18.12 -39.26
CA ASP A 512 8.04 -17.67 -39.12
C ASP A 512 8.79 -18.44 -38.02
N TYR A 513 8.12 -18.76 -36.90
CA TYR A 513 8.66 -19.65 -35.88
C TYR A 513 8.92 -21.07 -36.41
N VAL A 514 7.98 -21.65 -37.16
CA VAL A 514 8.13 -23.01 -37.72
C VAL A 514 9.33 -23.10 -38.67
N GLN A 515 9.60 -22.05 -39.43
CA GLN A 515 10.75 -22.00 -40.34
C GLN A 515 12.09 -21.92 -39.59
N LYS A 516 12.11 -21.35 -38.39
CA LYS A 516 13.32 -21.13 -37.59
C LYS A 516 13.58 -22.23 -36.56
N ILE A 517 12.54 -22.87 -36.02
CA ILE A 517 12.65 -23.94 -35.04
C ILE A 517 12.52 -25.29 -35.73
N ASN A 518 13.65 -26.00 -35.84
CA ASN A 518 13.71 -27.27 -36.55
C ASN A 518 12.79 -28.32 -35.91
N GLY A 519 11.97 -28.98 -36.73
CA GLY A 519 11.07 -30.06 -36.29
C GLY A 519 9.88 -29.61 -35.43
N SER A 520 9.63 -28.30 -35.31
CA SER A 520 8.47 -27.79 -34.58
C SER A 520 7.13 -28.14 -35.26
N ARG A 521 6.08 -28.30 -34.44
CA ARG A 521 4.70 -28.51 -34.90
C ARG A 521 3.88 -27.27 -34.65
N LYS A 522 2.88 -26.98 -35.49
CA LYS A 522 1.95 -25.88 -35.29
C LYS A 522 0.50 -26.34 -35.22
N VAL A 523 -0.29 -25.65 -34.41
CA VAL A 523 -1.75 -25.76 -34.36
C VAL A 523 -2.35 -24.35 -34.45
N VAL A 524 -3.36 -24.19 -35.32
CA VAL A 524 -4.12 -22.95 -35.46
C VAL A 524 -5.56 -23.21 -35.02
N LEU A 525 -5.97 -22.58 -33.92
CA LEU A 525 -7.31 -22.71 -33.35
C LEU A 525 -8.30 -21.79 -34.11
N PRO A 526 -9.40 -22.33 -34.67
CA PRO A 526 -10.31 -21.55 -35.50
C PRO A 526 -11.14 -20.57 -34.67
N ASN A 527 -11.27 -19.33 -35.15
CA ASN A 527 -12.04 -18.25 -34.48
C ASN A 527 -11.55 -17.86 -33.06
N VAL A 528 -10.28 -18.10 -32.76
CA VAL A 528 -9.68 -17.83 -31.45
C VAL A 528 -8.75 -16.61 -31.55
N GLY A 529 -8.77 -15.75 -30.54
CA GLY A 529 -7.86 -14.62 -30.39
C GLY A 529 -6.63 -14.98 -29.56
N HIS A 530 -6.09 -14.00 -28.83
CA HIS A 530 -4.82 -14.17 -28.10
C HIS A 530 -4.97 -14.91 -26.76
N TRP A 531 -6.19 -15.03 -26.22
CA TRP A 531 -6.44 -15.63 -24.91
C TRP A 531 -6.86 -17.11 -25.02
N HIS A 532 -6.08 -17.88 -25.80
CA HIS A 532 -6.31 -19.26 -26.23
C HIS A 532 -7.07 -20.15 -25.23
N VAL A 533 -6.56 -20.33 -24.00
CA VAL A 533 -7.17 -21.21 -22.99
C VAL A 533 -8.56 -20.74 -22.56
N PHE A 534 -8.76 -19.42 -22.46
CA PHE A 534 -10.06 -18.85 -22.10
C PHE A 534 -11.03 -18.89 -23.27
N GLU A 535 -10.57 -18.59 -24.49
CA GLU A 535 -11.42 -18.49 -25.67
C GLU A 535 -11.87 -19.85 -26.21
N ASP A 536 -10.94 -20.81 -26.31
CA ASP A 536 -11.19 -22.18 -26.77
C ASP A 536 -10.42 -23.19 -25.93
N PHE A 537 -10.96 -23.43 -24.74
CA PHE A 537 -10.46 -24.45 -23.83
C PHE A 537 -10.39 -25.84 -24.48
N ALA A 538 -11.39 -26.23 -25.29
CA ALA A 538 -11.45 -27.57 -25.89
C ALA A 538 -10.34 -27.78 -26.92
N GLY A 539 -10.11 -26.79 -27.81
CA GLY A 539 -9.03 -26.83 -28.76
C GLY A 539 -7.65 -26.80 -28.09
N ALA A 540 -7.48 -25.97 -27.05
CA ALA A 540 -6.24 -25.94 -26.27
C ALA A 540 -5.96 -27.27 -25.54
N ASP A 541 -6.99 -27.88 -24.92
CA ASP A 541 -6.92 -29.18 -24.25
C ASP A 541 -6.53 -30.29 -25.24
N GLN A 542 -7.22 -30.38 -26.38
CA GLN A 542 -6.93 -31.38 -27.41
C GLN A 542 -5.49 -31.23 -27.95
N SER A 543 -5.05 -30.00 -28.22
CA SER A 543 -3.70 -29.72 -28.71
C SER A 543 -2.62 -30.23 -27.75
N LEU A 544 -2.85 -30.10 -26.44
CA LEU A 544 -1.93 -30.61 -25.43
C LEU A 544 -2.01 -32.14 -25.28
N ARG A 545 -3.20 -32.75 -25.32
CA ARG A 545 -3.35 -34.21 -25.24
C ARG A 545 -2.63 -34.94 -26.36
N GLU A 546 -2.62 -34.38 -27.56
CA GLU A 546 -1.98 -34.98 -28.72
C GLU A 546 -0.45 -34.88 -28.68
N PHE A 547 0.10 -33.98 -27.85
CA PHE A 547 1.53 -33.67 -27.81
C PHE A 547 2.25 -34.14 -26.54
N LEU A 548 1.58 -34.13 -25.38
CA LEU A 548 2.12 -34.63 -24.11
C LEU A 548 2.17 -36.16 -24.09
#